data_AF-A0A4U9CTU0-F1
#
_entry.id   AF-A0A4U9CTU0-F1
#
_cell.length_a   1.000
_cell.length_b   1.000
_cell.length_c   1.000
_cell.angle_alpha   90.00
_cell.angle_beta   90.00
_cell.angle_gamma   90.00
#
_symmetry.space_group_name_H-M   'P 1'
#
loop_
_entity.id
_entity.type
_entity.pdbx_description
1 polymer ?
#
loop_
_entity_poly.entity_id
_entity_poly.type
_entity_poly.pdbx_seq_one_letter_code
_entity_poly.pdbx_strand_id
1 'polypeptide(L)'
;MRRDVLLLLCSFCLFPLFAQADDDGMSAKDIKTLFFGHDDRKPVSNPAEAPWDAIGQLETASGNLCTATLIAPQPGADRRALPADAAKGQAG
;
A
#
# COMPACT_ATOMS: atom_id res chain seq x y z
N MET A 1 -6.56 -9.05 -54.21
CA MET A 1 -6.29 -7.70 -53.67
C MET A 1 -7.16 -7.38 -52.46
N ARG A 2 -8.46 -7.04 -52.59
CA ARG A 2 -9.29 -6.67 -51.42
C ARG A 2 -9.52 -7.81 -50.40
N ARG A 3 -9.66 -9.04 -50.90
CA ARG A 3 -9.88 -10.23 -50.06
C ARG A 3 -8.64 -10.60 -49.25
N ASP A 4 -7.47 -10.50 -49.87
CA ASP A 4 -6.19 -10.80 -49.23
C ASP A 4 -5.86 -9.78 -48.13
N VAL A 5 -6.18 -8.49 -48.38
CA VAL A 5 -6.09 -7.42 -47.38
C VAL A 5 -7.04 -7.67 -46.20
N LEU A 6 -8.25 -8.15 -46.47
CA LEU A 6 -9.21 -8.49 -45.41
C LEU A 6 -8.72 -9.66 -44.54
N LEU A 7 -8.17 -10.70 -45.16
CA LEU A 7 -7.62 -11.86 -44.45
C LEU A 7 -6.41 -11.47 -43.59
N LEU A 8 -5.56 -10.58 -44.09
CA LEU A 8 -4.39 -10.09 -43.38
C LEU A 8 -4.77 -9.22 -42.17
N LEU A 9 -5.77 -8.35 -42.32
CA LEU A 9 -6.35 -7.56 -41.21
C LEU A 9 -7.01 -8.45 -40.16
N CYS A 10 -7.83 -9.43 -40.56
CA CYS A 10 -8.46 -10.36 -39.63
C CYS A 10 -7.43 -11.18 -38.84
N SER A 11 -6.35 -11.63 -39.47
CA SER A 11 -5.27 -12.35 -38.78
C SER A 11 -4.55 -11.46 -37.76
N PHE A 12 -4.37 -10.17 -38.06
CA PHE A 12 -3.71 -9.24 -37.14
C PHE A 12 -4.60 -8.88 -35.95
N CYS A 13 -5.92 -8.76 -36.16
CA CYS A 13 -6.89 -8.49 -35.09
C CYS A 13 -7.06 -9.65 -34.10
N LEU A 14 -6.80 -10.89 -34.52
CA LEU A 14 -6.89 -12.08 -33.66
C LEU A 14 -5.60 -12.36 -32.87
N PHE A 15 -4.49 -11.71 -33.23
CA PHE A 15 -3.19 -11.86 -32.58
C PHE A 15 -3.17 -11.50 -31.09
N PRO A 16 -3.81 -10.41 -30.61
CA PRO A 16 -3.84 -10.06 -29.18
C PRO A 16 -4.60 -11.06 -28.27
N LEU A 17 -5.36 -12.02 -28.81
CA LEU A 17 -5.97 -13.08 -27.98
C LEU A 17 -4.93 -14.06 -27.40
N PHE A 18 -3.74 -14.12 -28.00
CA PHE A 18 -2.62 -14.92 -27.51
C PHE A 18 -1.59 -14.09 -26.74
N ALA A 19 -1.86 -12.79 -26.54
CA ALA A 19 -1.05 -11.96 -25.67
C ALA A 19 -1.40 -12.28 -24.22
N GLN A 20 -0.69 -13.24 -23.64
CA GLN A 20 -0.51 -13.30 -22.21
C GLN A 20 0.36 -12.11 -21.80
N ALA A 21 -0.19 -11.20 -20.99
CA ALA A 21 0.67 -10.44 -20.09
C ALA A 21 1.39 -11.48 -19.22
N ASP A 22 2.72 -11.46 -19.23
CA ASP A 22 3.47 -12.19 -18.20
C ASP A 22 2.94 -11.67 -16.86
N ASP A 23 2.46 -12.58 -16.03
CA ASP A 23 2.06 -12.26 -14.67
C ASP A 23 3.34 -12.06 -13.85
N ASP A 24 4.15 -11.09 -14.27
CA ASP A 24 5.13 -10.40 -13.45
C ASP A 24 4.40 -9.55 -12.38
N GLY A 25 3.23 -10.00 -11.92
CA GLY A 25 2.67 -9.62 -10.64
C GLY A 25 3.73 -9.96 -9.62
N MET A 26 4.54 -8.95 -9.27
CA MET A 26 5.66 -9.03 -8.35
C MET A 26 5.30 -10.03 -7.26
N SER A 27 5.95 -11.18 -7.28
CA SER A 27 5.55 -12.26 -6.40
C SER A 27 5.62 -11.74 -4.96
N ALA A 28 4.79 -12.22 -4.05
CA ALA A 28 4.83 -11.78 -2.65
C ALA A 28 6.25 -11.87 -2.03
N LYS A 29 7.11 -12.73 -2.60
CA LYS A 29 8.55 -12.83 -2.30
C LYS A 29 9.37 -11.62 -2.80
N ASP A 30 9.06 -11.07 -3.98
CA ASP A 30 9.77 -9.95 -4.61
C ASP A 30 9.44 -8.62 -3.93
N ILE A 31 8.19 -8.48 -3.42
CA ILE A 31 7.78 -7.36 -2.56
C ILE A 31 8.55 -7.38 -1.23
N LYS A 32 8.86 -8.57 -0.69
CA LYS A 32 9.64 -8.73 0.56
C LYS A 32 11.13 -8.42 0.38
N THR A 33 11.68 -8.56 -0.82
CA THR A 33 13.09 -8.28 -1.11
C THR A 33 13.43 -6.78 -1.09
N LEU A 34 12.43 -5.88 -1.17
CA LEU A 34 12.67 -4.42 -1.26
C LEU A 34 13.35 -3.79 -0.03
N PHE A 35 13.46 -4.48 1.10
CA PHE A 35 13.99 -3.93 2.34
C PHE A 35 15.02 -4.87 3.01
N PHE A 36 16.15 -5.14 2.34
CA PHE A 36 17.31 -5.87 2.90
C PHE A 36 17.27 -7.42 2.85
N GLY A 37 16.41 -8.03 2.04
CA GLY A 37 16.48 -9.48 1.72
C GLY A 37 16.01 -10.44 2.83
N HIS A 38 15.67 -9.94 4.02
CA HIS A 38 15.05 -10.68 5.12
C HIS A 38 13.94 -9.86 5.78
N ASP A 39 12.85 -10.52 6.15
CA ASP A 39 11.67 -9.89 6.77
C ASP A 39 11.41 -10.50 8.15
N ASP A 40 11.95 -9.86 9.19
CA ASP A 40 11.82 -10.30 10.58
C ASP A 40 10.62 -9.66 11.31
N ARG A 41 9.72 -8.98 10.57
CA ARG A 41 8.55 -8.33 11.18
C ARG A 41 7.65 -9.38 11.82
N LYS A 42 7.24 -9.12 13.06
CA LYS A 42 6.29 -9.96 13.81
C LYS A 42 5.03 -9.16 14.14
N PRO A 43 3.84 -9.76 14.01
CA PRO A 43 2.62 -9.12 14.46
C PRO A 43 2.66 -8.93 15.98
N VAL A 44 2.18 -7.79 16.45
CA VAL A 44 2.03 -7.50 17.87
C VAL A 44 0.79 -8.20 18.38
N SER A 45 0.94 -9.09 19.37
CA SER A 45 -0.16 -9.90 19.91
C SER A 45 -1.13 -9.09 20.77
N ASN A 46 -0.63 -8.13 21.56
CA ASN A 46 -1.45 -7.25 22.37
C ASN A 46 -1.10 -5.76 22.13
N PRO A 47 -1.73 -5.11 21.14
CA PRO A 47 -1.48 -3.70 20.83
C PRO A 47 -1.98 -2.72 21.89
N ALA A 48 -2.79 -3.17 22.87
CA ALA A 48 -3.31 -2.33 23.95
C ALA A 48 -2.39 -2.28 25.17
N GLU A 49 -1.29 -3.04 25.16
CA GLU A 49 -0.27 -3.00 26.21
C GLU A 49 0.86 -2.03 25.84
N ALA A 50 1.43 -1.38 26.85
CA ALA A 50 2.64 -0.60 26.66
C ALA A 50 3.79 -1.48 26.14
N PRO A 51 4.60 -1.01 25.18
CA PRO A 51 4.62 0.33 24.60
C PRO A 51 3.72 0.52 23.36
N TRP A 52 3.03 -0.54 22.92
CA TRP A 52 2.28 -0.57 21.67
C TRP A 52 1.03 0.31 21.71
N ASP A 53 0.47 0.49 22.90
CA ASP A 53 -0.73 1.29 23.13
C ASP A 53 -0.57 2.77 22.78
N ALA A 54 0.66 3.26 22.65
CA ALA A 54 0.98 4.61 22.18
C ALA A 54 1.19 4.70 20.66
N ILE A 55 1.24 3.59 19.93
CA ILE A 55 1.53 3.54 18.50
C ILE A 55 0.22 3.32 17.74
N GLY A 56 -0.11 4.25 16.84
CA GLY A 56 -1.36 4.23 16.08
C GLY A 56 -1.17 4.60 14.61
N GLN A 57 -2.25 4.52 13.86
CA GLN A 57 -2.30 4.99 12.48
C GLN A 57 -2.75 6.44 12.43
N LEU A 58 -2.20 7.18 11.46
CA LEU A 58 -2.57 8.55 11.16
C LEU A 58 -2.89 8.65 9.68
N GLU A 59 -4.09 9.12 9.36
CA GLU A 59 -4.48 9.44 7.99
C GLU A 59 -4.30 10.93 7.76
N THR A 60 -3.56 11.28 6.70
CA THR A 60 -3.37 12.68 6.30
C THR A 60 -4.57 13.19 5.52
N ALA A 61 -4.73 14.51 5.44
CA ALA A 61 -5.78 15.12 4.62
C ALA A 61 -5.68 14.75 3.12
N SER A 62 -4.50 14.36 2.64
CA SER A 62 -4.29 13.86 1.27
C SER A 62 -4.60 12.37 1.10
N GLY A 63 -5.05 11.67 2.15
CA GLY A 63 -5.39 10.25 2.14
C GLY A 63 -4.19 9.30 2.33
N ASN A 64 -3.00 9.81 2.70
CA ASN A 64 -1.87 8.95 3.02
C ASN A 64 -2.01 8.39 4.43
N LEU A 65 -1.79 7.08 4.58
CA LEU A 65 -1.74 6.39 5.86
C LEU A 65 -0.30 6.34 6.38
N CYS A 66 -0.11 6.75 7.62
CA CYS A 66 1.17 6.81 8.30
C CYS A 66 1.09 6.14 9.68
N THR A 67 2.24 5.87 10.27
CA THR A 67 2.35 5.43 11.68
C THR A 67 2.77 6.61 12.54
N ALA A 68 2.13 6.78 13.70
CA ALA A 68 2.42 7.84 14.66
C ALA A 68 2.56 7.28 16.09
N THR A 69 3.25 8.02 16.95
CA THR A 69 3.43 7.69 18.38
C THR A 69 2.92 8.83 19.24
N LEU A 70 2.07 8.52 20.22
CA LEU A 70 1.58 9.47 21.21
C LEU A 70 2.67 9.77 22.24
N ILE A 71 3.13 11.02 22.29
CA ILE A 71 4.20 11.46 23.20
C ILE A 71 3.71 12.21 24.45
N ALA A 72 2.42 12.57 24.50
CA ALA A 72 1.83 13.30 25.62
C ALA A 72 0.33 12.95 25.81
N PRO A 73 -0.23 13.08 27.03
CA PRO A 73 -1.65 12.89 27.27
C PRO A 73 -2.49 13.94 26.53
N GLN A 74 -3.58 13.52 25.92
CA GLN A 74 -4.58 14.39 25.32
C GLN A 74 -5.98 14.05 25.89
N PRO A 75 -6.74 15.04 26.38
CA PRO A 75 -8.08 14.79 26.90
C PRO A 75 -9.02 14.28 25.79
N GLY A 76 -9.60 13.10 25.98
CA GLY A 76 -10.68 12.59 25.12
C GLY A 76 -10.24 11.93 23.81
N ALA A 77 -8.94 11.85 23.51
CA ALA A 77 -8.48 11.06 22.37
C ALA A 77 -8.15 9.62 22.82
N ASP A 78 -8.69 8.64 22.11
CA ASP A 78 -8.23 7.26 22.21
C ASP A 78 -6.76 7.23 21.79
N ARG A 79 -5.88 6.59 22.57
CA ARG A 79 -4.45 6.46 22.23
C ARG A 79 -4.21 5.83 20.85
N ARG A 80 -5.23 5.16 20.30
CA ARG A 80 -5.21 4.48 19.00
C ARG A 80 -5.64 5.33 17.81
N ALA A 81 -6.32 6.45 18.04
CA ALA A 81 -6.83 7.32 16.99
C ALA A 81 -6.28 8.74 17.23
N LEU A 82 -5.11 9.02 16.66
CA LEU A 82 -4.63 10.39 16.61
C LEU A 82 -5.42 11.09 15.49
N PRO A 83 -6.29 12.05 15.81
CA PRO A 83 -7.12 12.66 14.80
C PRO A 83 -6.23 13.48 13.85
N ALA A 84 -6.58 13.48 12.56
CA ALA A 84 -5.76 14.05 11.47
C ALA A 84 -5.45 15.55 11.65
N ASP A 85 -6.26 16.24 12.44
CA ASP A 85 -6.09 17.63 12.85
C ASP A 85 -4.94 17.85 13.85
N ALA A 86 -4.56 16.84 14.64
CA ALA A 86 -3.36 16.90 15.49
C ALA A 86 -2.06 16.95 14.66
N ALA A 87 -2.08 16.46 13.41
CA ALA A 87 -0.95 16.53 12.49
C ALA A 87 -0.71 17.93 11.89
N LYS A 88 -1.66 18.86 12.07
CA LYS A 88 -1.64 20.18 11.43
C LYS A 88 -0.81 21.23 12.19
N GLY A 89 -0.25 20.89 13.35
CA GLY A 89 0.51 21.81 14.18
C GLY A 89 1.99 21.48 14.26
N GLN A 90 2.79 21.86 13.25
CA GLN A 90 4.23 22.22 13.30
C GLN A 90 4.83 22.20 11.89
N ALA A 91 4.29 23.02 11.00
CA ALA A 91 5.02 23.49 9.83
C ALA A 91 4.87 25.01 9.82
N GLY A 92 5.61 25.65 10.73
CA GLY A 92 5.85 27.09 10.77
C GLY A 92 7.34 27.33 10.56
#